data_AF-A0A6A6XZ65-F1
#
_entry.id   AF-A0A6A6XZ65-F1
#
_cell.length_a   1.000
_cell.length_b   1.000
_cell.length_c   1.000
_cell.angle_alpha   90.00
_cell.angle_beta   90.00
_cell.angle_gamma   90.00
#
_symmetry.space_group_name_H-M   'P 1'
#
loop_
_entity.id
_entity.type
_entity.pdbx_description
1 polymer ?
#
loop_
_entity_poly.entity_id
_entity_poly.type
_entity_poly.pdbx_seq_one_letter_code
_entity_poly.pdbx_strand_id
1 'polypeptide(L)'
;MADATAEPEYHLFPVFCTAEIPVEMINEFLSADPMQEAPLWTLVRSPEQESFDIPTLPPIEAFTSGFLGASFEDLVSYDKAHFLPGYDAQIDVNCFVVMDARTLKDQTVAFHVLEYWPRRYEEEDPDAYEGSDGDDEVEGWKSVRFRIRSASALIYWVSEYGLWILEQDETLVPENGIMKDSDMFKDEEQLREV
;
A
#
# COMPACT_ATOMS: atom_id res chain seq x y z
N MET A 1 27.79 25.28 12.33
CA MET A 1 27.33 24.42 11.22
C MET A 1 25.93 24.03 11.60
N ALA A 2 24.94 24.47 10.84
CA ALA A 2 23.54 24.18 11.13
C ALA A 2 23.30 22.70 10.86
N ASP A 3 22.68 22.03 11.83
CA ASP A 3 22.10 20.70 11.70
C ASP A 3 21.15 20.74 10.51
N ALA A 4 21.43 19.94 9.47
CA ALA A 4 20.44 19.64 8.46
C ALA A 4 19.37 18.83 9.18
N THR A 5 18.29 19.51 9.56
CA THR A 5 17.07 18.86 10.00
C THR A 5 16.60 18.04 8.80
N ALA A 6 16.92 16.76 8.79
CA ALA A 6 16.34 15.81 7.85
C ALA A 6 14.83 15.91 8.05
N GLU A 7 14.13 16.44 7.06
CA GLU A 7 12.67 16.40 7.09
C GLU A 7 12.28 14.92 7.16
N PRO A 8 11.34 14.54 8.05
CA PRO A 8 10.89 13.16 8.12
C PRO A 8 10.36 12.74 6.74
N GLU A 9 10.98 11.70 6.18
CA GLU A 9 10.52 11.06 4.95
C GLU A 9 9.22 10.32 5.28
N TYR A 10 8.09 10.98 5.06
CA TYR A 10 6.79 10.34 5.16
C TYR A 10 6.55 9.53 3.89
N HIS A 11 6.22 8.25 4.03
CA HIS A 11 5.65 7.50 2.92
C HIS A 11 4.20 8.00 2.72
N LEU A 12 3.80 8.36 1.51
CA LEU A 12 2.40 8.64 1.17
C LEU A 12 1.89 7.51 0.30
N PHE A 13 0.69 7.02 0.59
CA PHE A 13 0.08 5.94 -0.18
C PHE A 13 -1.08 6.47 -1.02
N PRO A 14 -1.05 6.29 -2.34
CA PRO A 14 -2.18 6.58 -3.20
C PRO A 14 -3.39 5.75 -2.80
N VAL A 15 -4.56 6.38 -2.81
CA VAL A 15 -5.86 5.72 -2.58
C VAL A 15 -6.70 5.90 -3.82
N PHE A 16 -7.08 4.81 -4.45
CA PHE A 16 -7.95 4.76 -5.62
C PHE A 16 -9.32 4.23 -5.25
N CYS A 17 -10.37 4.86 -5.76
CA CYS A 17 -11.75 4.36 -5.64
C CYS A 17 -12.19 3.77 -6.99
N THR A 18 -12.31 2.46 -7.10
CA THR A 18 -12.74 1.78 -8.34
C THR A 18 -14.23 1.44 -8.37
N ALA A 19 -14.95 1.76 -7.29
CA ALA A 19 -16.40 1.67 -7.19
C ALA A 19 -16.98 2.98 -6.63
N GLU A 20 -18.31 3.10 -6.64
CA GLU A 20 -19.03 4.22 -6.02
C GLU A 20 -18.99 4.07 -4.49
N ILE A 21 -17.89 4.51 -3.89
CA ILE A 21 -17.69 4.47 -2.44
C ILE A 21 -18.36 5.69 -1.79
N PRO A 22 -19.24 5.51 -0.79
CA PRO A 22 -19.80 6.61 -0.02
C PRO A 22 -18.70 7.46 0.62
N VAL A 23 -18.87 8.78 0.56
CA VAL A 23 -17.88 9.73 1.09
C VAL A 23 -17.64 9.54 2.59
N GLU A 24 -18.64 9.08 3.33
CA GLU A 24 -18.54 8.78 4.76
C GLU A 24 -17.54 7.66 5.03
N MET A 25 -17.50 6.64 4.16
CA MET A 25 -16.58 5.51 4.28
C MET A 25 -15.16 5.88 3.88
N ILE A 26 -15.00 6.75 2.88
CA ILE A 26 -13.68 7.31 2.52
C ILE A 26 -13.17 8.17 3.68
N ASN A 27 -14.01 9.05 4.25
CA ASN A 27 -13.65 9.84 5.42
C ASN A 27 -13.32 8.98 6.65
N GLU A 28 -14.05 7.88 6.87
CA GLU A 28 -13.72 6.92 7.93
C GLU A 28 -12.32 6.34 7.72
N PHE A 29 -11.99 5.93 6.49
CA PHE A 29 -10.67 5.42 6.13
C PHE A 29 -9.56 6.47 6.31
N LEU A 30 -9.75 7.67 5.77
CA LEU A 30 -8.79 8.77 5.89
C LEU A 30 -8.63 9.24 7.35
N SER A 31 -9.65 9.05 8.19
CA SER A 31 -9.62 9.43 9.61
C SER A 31 -9.21 8.29 10.55
N ALA A 32 -8.93 7.09 10.04
CA ALA A 32 -8.60 5.92 10.84
C ALA A 32 -7.23 6.01 11.55
N ASP A 33 -6.66 7.21 11.61
CA ASP A 33 -5.40 7.53 12.28
C ASP A 33 -5.51 8.86 13.06
N PRO A 34 -5.76 8.81 14.38
CA PRO A 34 -5.72 9.98 15.23
C PRO A 34 -4.39 10.19 15.99
N MET A 35 -3.37 9.33 15.84
CA MET A 35 -2.27 9.27 16.83
C MET A 35 -0.81 9.21 16.33
N GLN A 36 -0.49 9.21 15.02
CA GLN A 36 0.93 9.22 14.60
C GLN A 36 1.33 10.24 13.52
N GLU A 37 2.64 10.49 13.48
CA GLU A 37 3.32 11.47 12.62
C GLU A 37 3.58 10.95 11.19
N ALA A 38 3.32 9.69 10.82
CA ALA A 38 3.50 9.12 9.45
C ALA A 38 2.62 7.87 9.27
N PRO A 39 2.28 7.35 8.07
CA PRO A 39 2.22 7.86 6.70
C PRO A 39 0.83 8.39 6.32
N LEU A 40 0.78 9.01 5.15
CA LEU A 40 -0.26 9.97 4.80
C LEU A 40 -1.03 9.46 3.55
N TRP A 41 -2.34 9.28 3.67
CA TRP A 41 -3.16 8.82 2.54
C TRP A 41 -3.32 9.94 1.51
N THR A 42 -3.09 9.65 0.24
CA THR A 42 -3.32 10.60 -0.86
C THR A 42 -4.44 10.07 -1.75
N LEU A 43 -5.62 10.68 -1.66
CA LEU A 43 -6.76 10.31 -2.49
C LEU A 43 -6.58 10.82 -3.92
N VAL A 44 -6.61 9.89 -4.88
CA VAL A 44 -6.54 10.19 -6.31
C VAL A 44 -7.97 10.16 -6.85
N ARG A 45 -8.53 11.34 -7.16
CA ARG A 45 -9.95 11.45 -7.55
C ARG A 45 -10.17 11.14 -9.03
N SER A 46 -9.23 11.52 -9.91
CA SER A 46 -9.33 11.32 -11.36
C SER A 46 -7.95 11.17 -12.00
N PRO A 47 -7.82 10.45 -13.14
CA PRO A 47 -6.59 10.42 -13.92
C PRO A 47 -6.14 11.80 -14.45
N GLU A 48 -7.08 12.71 -14.66
CA GLU A 48 -6.83 14.07 -15.16
C GLU A 48 -6.53 15.08 -14.03
N GLN A 49 -6.38 14.60 -12.80
CA GLN A 49 -6.14 15.47 -11.65
C GLN A 49 -4.76 16.12 -11.75
N GLU A 50 -4.73 17.45 -11.85
CA GLU A 50 -3.48 18.21 -12.02
C GLU A 50 -2.68 18.40 -10.71
N SER A 51 -3.36 18.32 -9.56
CA SER A 51 -2.75 18.54 -8.24
C SER A 51 -3.31 17.60 -7.18
N PHE A 52 -2.48 17.18 -6.23
CA PHE A 52 -2.87 16.27 -5.15
C PHE A 52 -2.92 16.99 -3.81
N ASP A 53 -3.93 16.67 -3.00
CA ASP A 53 -3.94 17.00 -1.59
C ASP A 53 -3.03 15.98 -0.88
N ILE A 54 -1.86 16.43 -0.42
CA ILE A 54 -0.80 15.61 0.15
C ILE A 54 -0.55 16.03 1.61
N PRO A 55 -0.96 15.24 2.62
CA PRO A 55 -2.02 14.22 2.59
C PRO A 55 -3.37 14.78 2.17
N THR A 56 -4.28 13.87 1.83
CA THR A 56 -5.71 14.19 1.79
C THR A 56 -6.27 14.20 3.20
N LEU A 57 -6.65 15.38 3.68
CA LEU A 57 -7.24 15.55 5.01
C LEU A 57 -8.77 15.40 4.97
N PRO A 58 -9.37 14.58 5.85
CA PRO A 58 -10.82 14.55 6.03
C PRO A 58 -11.31 15.77 6.84
N PRO A 59 -12.57 16.20 6.68
CA PRO A 59 -13.57 15.65 5.78
C PRO A 59 -13.39 16.12 4.34
N ILE A 60 -13.48 15.18 3.41
CA ILE A 60 -13.57 15.50 1.98
C ILE A 60 -15.03 15.67 1.54
N GLU A 61 -15.24 16.41 0.46
CA GLU A 61 -16.53 16.52 -0.21
C GLU A 61 -16.82 15.29 -1.08
N ALA A 62 -18.11 15.04 -1.32
CA ALA A 62 -18.53 13.97 -2.21
C ALA A 62 -18.04 14.25 -3.64
N PHE A 63 -17.51 13.22 -4.29
CA PHE A 63 -17.02 13.29 -5.66
C PHE A 63 -17.37 12.00 -6.40
N THR A 64 -17.25 12.03 -7.73
CA THR A 64 -17.30 10.83 -8.56
C THR A 64 -15.88 10.49 -8.97
N SER A 65 -15.46 9.25 -8.70
CA SER A 65 -14.12 8.79 -9.07
C SER A 65 -13.98 8.68 -10.59
N GLY A 66 -12.85 9.13 -11.13
CA GLY A 66 -12.46 8.87 -12.52
C GLY A 66 -11.98 7.42 -12.75
N PHE A 67 -11.76 6.66 -11.69
CA PHE A 67 -11.27 5.27 -11.73
C PHE A 67 -12.37 4.22 -11.63
N LEU A 68 -13.65 4.59 -11.76
CA LEU A 68 -14.76 3.63 -11.68
C LEU A 68 -14.59 2.51 -12.71
N GLY A 69 -14.49 1.27 -12.20
CA GLY A 69 -14.29 0.08 -13.03
C GLY A 69 -12.88 -0.08 -13.61
N ALA A 70 -11.91 0.74 -13.22
CA ALA A 70 -10.52 0.59 -13.62
C ALA A 70 -9.97 -0.77 -13.21
N SER A 71 -9.20 -1.40 -14.10
CA SER A 71 -8.52 -2.66 -13.82
C SER A 71 -7.29 -2.44 -12.94
N PHE A 72 -6.77 -3.52 -12.36
CA PHE A 72 -5.51 -3.46 -11.60
C PHE A 72 -4.36 -2.95 -12.50
N GLU A 73 -4.31 -3.41 -13.74
CA GLU A 73 -3.32 -3.02 -14.74
C GLU A 73 -3.39 -1.53 -15.08
N ASP A 74 -4.60 -0.95 -15.15
CA ASP A 74 -4.79 0.49 -15.36
C ASP A 74 -4.25 1.30 -14.17
N LEU A 75 -4.49 0.84 -12.93
CA LEU A 75 -3.99 1.50 -11.73
C LEU A 75 -2.46 1.44 -11.65
N VAL A 76 -1.85 0.27 -11.91
CA VAL A 76 -0.39 0.12 -11.96
C VAL A 76 0.21 1.01 -13.04
N SER A 77 -0.43 1.09 -14.21
CA SER A 77 0.03 1.95 -15.31
C SER A 77 -0.07 3.44 -14.94
N TYR A 78 -1.14 3.84 -14.27
CA TYR A 78 -1.32 5.21 -13.79
C TYR A 78 -0.27 5.57 -12.72
N ASP A 79 -0.10 4.71 -11.74
CA ASP A 79 0.82 4.88 -10.61
C ASP A 79 2.27 5.07 -11.11
N LYS A 80 2.72 4.16 -11.98
CA LYS A 80 4.01 4.23 -12.68
C LYS A 80 4.18 5.45 -13.57
N ALA A 81 3.11 6.10 -14.03
CA ALA A 81 3.22 7.28 -14.89
C ALA A 81 3.27 8.59 -14.09
N HIS A 82 2.65 8.62 -12.90
CA HIS A 82 2.41 9.87 -12.17
C HIS A 82 3.26 10.04 -10.91
N PHE A 83 3.72 8.95 -10.28
CA PHE A 83 4.40 9.04 -8.99
C PHE A 83 5.91 8.75 -9.05
N LEU A 84 6.48 8.51 -10.26
CA LEU A 84 7.88 8.10 -10.48
C LEU A 84 8.94 8.76 -9.57
N PRO A 85 9.98 8.02 -9.16
CA PRO A 85 11.05 8.53 -8.33
C PRO A 85 11.82 9.61 -9.09
N GLY A 86 11.67 10.86 -8.68
CA GLY A 86 12.30 12.01 -9.34
C GLY A 86 11.49 13.30 -9.30
N TYR A 87 10.21 13.25 -8.97
CA TYR A 87 9.51 14.40 -8.40
C TYR A 87 9.78 14.45 -6.90
N ASP A 88 9.69 15.63 -6.27
CA ASP A 88 9.66 15.84 -4.81
C ASP A 88 8.47 15.10 -4.10
N ALA A 89 7.95 14.04 -4.72
CA ALA A 89 6.82 13.26 -4.28
C ALA A 89 7.30 12.29 -3.20
N GLN A 90 6.94 12.61 -1.96
CA GLN A 90 6.92 11.73 -0.79
C GLN A 90 5.98 10.51 -0.98
N ILE A 91 5.57 10.17 -2.21
CA ILE A 91 4.58 9.13 -2.54
C ILE A 91 5.32 7.85 -2.95
N ASP A 92 4.97 6.75 -2.30
CA ASP A 92 5.61 5.46 -2.51
C ASP A 92 5.09 4.81 -3.81
N VAL A 93 5.95 4.74 -4.82
CA VAL A 93 5.66 4.22 -6.17
C VAL A 93 5.50 2.71 -6.25
N ASN A 94 5.67 2.01 -5.13
CA ASN A 94 5.62 0.56 -5.09
C ASN A 94 4.40 0.07 -4.31
N CYS A 95 3.48 0.94 -3.89
CA CYS A 95 2.26 0.49 -3.24
C CYS A 95 1.11 1.47 -3.34
N PHE A 96 -0.11 0.95 -3.32
CA PHE A 96 -1.33 1.75 -3.30
C PHE A 96 -2.49 1.00 -2.67
N VAL A 97 -3.50 1.76 -2.25
CA VAL A 97 -4.75 1.24 -1.70
C VAL A 97 -5.88 1.37 -2.72
N VAL A 98 -6.71 0.34 -2.80
CA VAL A 98 -7.93 0.32 -3.61
C VAL A 98 -9.16 0.11 -2.73
N MET A 99 -10.09 1.06 -2.83
CA MET A 99 -11.46 0.93 -2.34
C MET A 99 -12.35 0.49 -3.52
N ASP A 100 -12.79 -0.76 -3.50
CA ASP A 100 -13.51 -1.41 -4.60
C ASP A 100 -14.93 -1.81 -4.20
N ALA A 101 -15.65 -2.52 -5.09
CA ALA A 101 -17.02 -2.97 -4.80
C ALA A 101 -17.12 -3.92 -3.59
N ARG A 102 -16.02 -4.55 -3.17
CA ARG A 102 -15.98 -5.41 -1.98
C ARG A 102 -15.88 -4.57 -0.71
N THR A 103 -15.26 -3.39 -0.76
CA THR A 103 -15.26 -2.43 0.35
C THR A 103 -16.66 -2.10 0.86
N LEU A 104 -17.63 -1.97 -0.04
CA LEU A 104 -19.04 -1.75 0.32
C LEU A 104 -19.68 -2.92 1.08
N LYS A 105 -19.18 -4.15 0.88
CA LYS A 105 -19.77 -5.39 1.41
C LYS A 105 -19.19 -5.77 2.77
N ASP A 106 -17.87 -5.65 2.93
CA ASP A 106 -17.16 -6.16 4.09
C ASP A 106 -16.29 -5.11 4.82
N GLN A 107 -16.40 -3.84 4.42
CA GLN A 107 -15.65 -2.71 5.00
C GLN A 107 -14.13 -2.94 4.99
N THR A 108 -13.63 -3.58 3.93
CA THR A 108 -12.20 -3.80 3.71
C THR A 108 -11.68 -3.06 2.49
N VAL A 109 -10.42 -2.66 2.50
CA VAL A 109 -9.73 -2.11 1.33
C VAL A 109 -8.61 -3.06 0.92
N ALA A 110 -8.20 -3.03 -0.34
CA ALA A 110 -7.06 -3.80 -0.82
C ALA A 110 -5.81 -2.93 -0.78
N PHE A 111 -4.75 -3.42 -0.14
CA PHE A 111 -3.40 -2.89 -0.24
C PHE A 111 -2.65 -3.69 -1.29
N HIS A 112 -2.10 -3.01 -2.29
CA HIS A 112 -1.26 -3.59 -3.32
C HIS A 112 0.16 -3.09 -3.11
N VAL A 113 1.13 -3.99 -3.22
CA VAL A 113 2.54 -3.65 -3.09
C VAL A 113 3.38 -4.45 -4.08
N LEU A 114 4.39 -3.82 -4.65
CA LEU A 114 5.38 -4.43 -5.51
C LEU A 114 6.53 -4.95 -4.65
N GLU A 115 6.73 -6.26 -4.67
CA GLU A 115 7.81 -6.92 -3.94
C GLU A 115 8.88 -7.44 -4.91
N TYR A 116 10.11 -7.51 -4.42
CA TYR A 116 11.27 -8.05 -5.12
C TYR A 116 11.84 -9.26 -4.36
N TRP A 117 11.79 -10.46 -4.93
CA TRP A 117 12.35 -11.64 -4.27
C TRP A 117 13.41 -12.31 -5.14
N PRO A 118 14.42 -12.95 -4.52
CA PRO A 118 15.42 -13.69 -5.28
C PRO A 118 14.75 -14.83 -6.07
N ARG A 119 15.11 -14.98 -7.35
CA ARG A 119 14.65 -16.08 -8.20
C ARG A 119 15.07 -17.42 -7.57
N ARG A 120 14.10 -18.29 -7.29
CA ARG A 120 14.39 -19.64 -6.78
C ARG A 120 14.85 -20.52 -7.94
N TYR A 121 16.04 -21.12 -7.80
CA TYR A 121 16.68 -22.01 -8.79
C TYR A 121 15.89 -23.29 -9.15
N GLU A 122 14.77 -23.60 -8.48
CA GLU A 122 13.98 -24.81 -8.72
C GLU A 122 13.09 -24.75 -9.99
N GLU A 123 13.02 -23.59 -10.66
CA GLU A 123 12.29 -23.41 -11.94
C GLU A 123 13.18 -23.55 -13.19
N GLU A 124 14.38 -24.14 -13.08
CA GLU A 124 15.25 -24.36 -14.23
C GLU A 124 14.87 -25.60 -15.05
N ASP A 125 14.58 -25.37 -16.33
CA ASP A 125 14.90 -26.32 -17.40
C ASP A 125 16.43 -26.52 -17.36
N PRO A 126 16.95 -27.74 -17.14
CA PRO A 126 18.38 -28.01 -16.89
C PRO A 126 19.36 -27.60 -18.01
N ASP A 127 18.85 -27.03 -19.10
CA ASP A 127 19.60 -26.61 -20.29
C ASP A 127 19.79 -25.07 -20.39
N ALA A 128 19.36 -24.28 -19.39
CA ALA A 128 19.56 -22.83 -19.39
C ALA A 128 21.01 -22.45 -19.03
N TYR A 129 21.75 -21.98 -20.04
CA TYR A 129 23.17 -21.57 -20.01
C TYR A 129 23.64 -20.82 -18.74
N GLU A 130 24.73 -21.31 -18.13
CA GLU A 130 25.60 -20.57 -17.21
C GLU A 130 26.19 -19.32 -17.91
N GLY A 131 25.73 -18.13 -17.54
CA GLY A 131 26.26 -16.90 -18.13
C GLY A 131 25.62 -15.58 -17.71
N SER A 132 24.98 -15.49 -16.55
CA SER A 132 24.50 -14.20 -16.02
C SER A 132 24.97 -14.03 -14.58
N ASP A 133 25.99 -13.18 -14.38
CA ASP A 133 26.38 -12.62 -13.06
C ASP A 133 25.34 -11.56 -12.62
N GLY A 134 24.06 -11.93 -12.61
CA GLY A 134 22.97 -11.10 -12.13
C GLY A 134 22.27 -11.82 -11.00
N ASP A 135 22.19 -11.19 -9.83
CA ASP A 135 21.14 -11.52 -8.88
C ASP A 135 19.81 -11.29 -9.61
N ASP A 136 19.26 -12.35 -10.18
CA ASP A 136 17.97 -12.31 -10.86
C ASP A 136 16.89 -12.10 -9.78
N GLU A 137 16.63 -10.86 -9.40
CA GLU A 137 15.47 -10.51 -8.59
C GLU A 137 14.22 -10.59 -9.47
N VAL A 138 13.20 -11.28 -8.98
CA VAL A 138 11.88 -11.34 -9.59
C VAL A 138 11.01 -10.30 -8.89
N GLU A 139 10.42 -9.41 -9.66
CA GLU A 139 9.40 -8.49 -9.15
C GLU A 139 8.00 -9.06 -9.33
N GLY A 140 7.11 -8.79 -8.38
CA GLY A 140 5.70 -9.06 -8.57
C GLY A 140 4.80 -8.40 -7.54
N TRP A 141 3.61 -8.01 -8.00
CA TRP A 141 2.61 -7.39 -7.16
C TRP A 141 1.96 -8.42 -6.24
N LYS A 142 1.91 -8.09 -4.95
CA LYS A 142 1.12 -8.77 -3.94
C LYS A 142 -0.05 -7.90 -3.51
N SER A 143 -1.05 -8.55 -2.94
CA SER A 143 -2.27 -7.86 -2.52
C SER A 143 -2.84 -8.51 -1.28
N VAL A 144 -3.18 -7.67 -0.30
CA VAL A 144 -3.84 -8.09 0.94
C VAL A 144 -5.01 -7.19 1.22
N ARG A 145 -6.06 -7.71 1.87
CA ARG A 145 -7.16 -6.86 2.35
C ARG A 145 -7.09 -6.65 3.85
N PHE A 146 -7.43 -5.45 4.29
CA PHE A 146 -7.55 -5.11 5.70
C PHE A 146 -8.81 -4.28 5.92
N ARG A 147 -9.31 -4.26 7.16
CA ARG A 147 -10.51 -3.49 7.51
C ARG A 147 -10.19 -2.00 7.52
N ILE A 148 -11.12 -1.17 7.08
CA ILE A 148 -10.99 0.30 7.07
C ILE A 148 -10.49 0.84 8.41
N ARG A 149 -11.10 0.39 9.51
CA ARG A 149 -10.74 0.78 10.89
C ARG A 149 -9.31 0.40 11.30
N SER A 150 -8.64 -0.47 10.55
CA SER A 150 -7.32 -1.02 10.83
C SER A 150 -6.24 -0.34 9.97
N ALA A 151 -6.56 0.75 9.28
CA ALA A 151 -5.61 1.49 8.45
C ALA A 151 -4.37 1.96 9.24
N SER A 152 -4.55 2.46 10.47
CA SER A 152 -3.44 2.81 11.37
C SER A 152 -2.56 1.62 11.76
N ALA A 153 -3.11 0.41 11.82
CA ALA A 153 -2.31 -0.79 12.06
C ALA A 153 -1.41 -1.12 10.85
N LEU A 154 -1.89 -0.88 9.62
CA LEU A 154 -1.13 -1.17 8.39
C LEU A 154 0.04 -0.20 8.29
N ILE A 155 -0.22 1.06 8.56
CA ILE A 155 0.74 2.14 8.71
C ILE A 155 1.92 1.71 9.59
N TYR A 156 1.60 1.26 10.81
CA TYR A 156 2.59 0.81 11.78
C TYR A 156 3.37 -0.39 11.25
N TRP A 157 2.66 -1.38 10.71
CA TRP A 157 3.26 -2.59 10.17
C TRP A 157 4.20 -2.30 8.98
N VAL A 158 3.83 -1.44 8.04
CA VAL A 158 4.71 -1.04 6.92
C VAL A 158 5.94 -0.28 7.43
N SER A 159 5.80 0.57 8.45
CA SER A 159 6.93 1.31 9.02
C SER A 159 7.96 0.42 9.74
N GLU A 160 7.49 -0.65 10.38
CA GLU A 160 8.33 -1.56 11.19
C GLU A 160 8.94 -2.69 10.34
N TYR A 161 8.17 -3.29 9.42
CA TYR A 161 8.59 -4.48 8.65
C TYR A 161 8.91 -4.17 7.17
N GLY A 162 8.75 -2.91 6.75
CA GLY A 162 8.86 -2.53 5.35
C GLY A 162 7.66 -3.01 4.52
N LEU A 163 7.79 -2.91 3.20
CA LEU A 163 6.73 -3.19 2.22
C LEU A 163 6.55 -4.70 1.89
N TRP A 164 7.05 -5.60 2.74
CA TRP A 164 7.11 -7.04 2.46
C TRP A 164 5.92 -7.79 3.08
N ILE A 165 4.92 -8.19 2.28
CA ILE A 165 3.75 -8.97 2.74
C ILE A 165 4.12 -10.42 3.07
N LEU A 166 5.23 -10.94 2.52
CA LEU A 166 5.66 -12.33 2.73
C LEU A 166 7.14 -12.41 3.12
N GLU A 167 7.40 -12.69 4.40
CA GLU A 167 8.66 -13.32 4.80
C GLU A 167 8.58 -14.85 4.62
N GLN A 168 9.76 -15.44 4.45
CA GLN A 168 10.05 -16.72 3.80
C GLN A 168 9.33 -18.01 4.25
N ASP A 169 8.39 -18.03 5.20
CA ASP A 169 7.77 -19.31 5.58
C ASP A 169 6.33 -19.34 6.14
N GLU A 170 5.62 -18.23 6.38
CA GLU A 170 4.23 -18.32 6.86
C GLU A 170 3.33 -17.22 6.28
N THR A 171 2.27 -17.65 5.58
CA THR A 171 1.21 -16.79 5.06
C THR A 171 0.59 -15.95 6.18
N LEU A 172 0.90 -14.64 6.24
CA LEU A 172 0.16 -13.67 7.06
C LEU A 172 -1.26 -13.39 6.53
N VAL A 173 -1.59 -13.92 5.34
CA VAL A 173 -2.89 -13.78 4.70
C VAL A 173 -3.75 -15.02 4.99
N PRO A 174 -4.76 -14.94 5.87
CA PRO A 174 -5.68 -16.05 6.13
C PRO A 174 -6.51 -16.41 4.89
N GLU A 175 -7.11 -17.61 4.85
CA GLU A 175 -7.88 -18.14 3.69
C GLU A 175 -8.98 -17.21 3.17
N ASN A 176 -9.52 -16.31 4.01
CA ASN A 176 -10.53 -15.33 3.60
C ASN A 176 -9.95 -14.09 2.89
N GLY A 177 -8.63 -14.00 2.77
CA GLY A 177 -7.88 -12.90 2.17
C GLY A 177 -7.88 -11.60 2.97
N ILE A 178 -8.34 -11.62 4.23
CA ILE A 178 -8.45 -10.44 5.09
C ILE A 178 -7.53 -10.60 6.29
N MET A 179 -6.48 -9.80 6.34
CA MET A 179 -5.55 -9.74 7.47
C MET A 179 -6.29 -9.37 8.76
N LYS A 180 -6.04 -10.09 9.85
CA LYS A 180 -6.63 -9.76 11.15
C LYS A 180 -5.85 -8.65 11.81
N ASP A 181 -6.56 -7.78 12.51
CA ASP A 181 -5.98 -6.71 13.32
C ASP A 181 -4.86 -7.25 14.22
N SER A 182 -5.05 -8.41 14.87
CA SER A 182 -4.04 -9.04 15.72
C SER A 182 -2.76 -9.46 14.99
N ASP A 183 -2.84 -9.86 13.72
CA ASP A 183 -1.68 -10.29 12.93
C ASP A 183 -0.77 -9.10 12.58
N MET A 184 -1.32 -7.88 12.59
CA MET A 184 -0.61 -6.63 12.33
C MET A 184 0.12 -6.07 13.56
N PHE A 185 -0.18 -6.61 14.76
CA PHE A 185 0.37 -6.17 16.06
C PHE A 185 1.14 -7.27 16.81
N LYS A 186 1.48 -8.39 16.14
CA LYS A 186 1.94 -9.63 16.79
C LYS A 186 3.18 -9.51 17.69
N ASP A 187 3.95 -8.43 17.59
CA ASP A 187 5.22 -8.30 18.33
C ASP A 187 5.15 -7.45 19.62
N GLU A 188 4.03 -6.77 19.91
CA GLU A 188 3.93 -6.03 21.19
C GLU A 188 3.77 -6.94 22.42
N GLU A 189 3.24 -8.16 22.28
CA GLU A 189 3.00 -9.06 23.42
C GLU A 189 4.25 -9.83 23.87
N GLN A 190 5.28 -9.98 23.02
CA GLN A 190 6.54 -10.64 23.40
C GLN A 190 7.57 -9.69 24.02
N LEU A 191 7.42 -8.38 23.83
CA LEU A 191 8.34 -7.37 24.39
C LEU A 191 7.96 -6.86 25.79
N ARG A 192 6.82 -7.29 26.35
CA ARG A 192 6.43 -6.98 27.74
C ARG A 192 6.82 -8.05 28.77
N GLU A 193 7.47 -9.14 28.34
CA GLU A 193 8.00 -10.19 29.22
C GLU A 193 9.55 -10.27 29.21
N VAL A 194 10.25 -9.13 29.16
CA VAL A 194 11.69 -9.04 29.48
C VAL A 194 11.96 -7.99 30.55
#